data_AF-A0A6J7ADD8-F1
#
_entry.id   AF-A0A6J7ADD8-F1
#
_cell.length_a   1.000
_cell.length_b   1.000
_cell.length_c   1.000
_cell.angle_alpha   90.00
_cell.angle_beta   90.00
_cell.angle_gamma   90.00
#
_symmetry.space_group_name_H-M   'P 1'
#
loop_
_entity.id
_entity.type
_entity.pdbx_description
1 polymer ?
#
loop_
_entity_poly.entity_id
_entity_poly.type
_entity_poly.pdbx_seq_one_letter_code
_entity_poly.pdbx_strand_id
1 'polypeptide(L)'
;MTDDADIRMAQSMMDYIFRRLALDYLPFESRSAMALYTSSERARALETGEYTEDVIEDYENLQVTAPVAPVAPVAVAKPVTITIDSKQQFGSSTELMEALSGVKADAPLCMTCGVKMRMSGACYVCEGCGNTSGCS
;
A
#
# COMPACT_ATOMS: atom_id res chain seq x y z
N MET A 1 -7.91 1.01 -12.29
CA MET A 1 -8.29 -0.27 -12.94
C MET A 1 -7.01 -0.94 -13.38
N THR A 2 -6.84 -2.23 -13.14
CA THR A 2 -5.67 -3.01 -13.57
C THR A 2 -6.10 -4.01 -14.66
N ASP A 3 -5.12 -4.54 -15.39
CA ASP A 3 -5.34 -5.58 -16.42
C ASP A 3 -5.34 -7.00 -15.84
N ASP A 4 -5.12 -7.15 -14.53
CA ASP A 4 -5.13 -8.43 -13.82
C ASP A 4 -6.58 -8.86 -13.53
N ALA A 5 -6.97 -10.05 -14.00
CA ALA A 5 -8.32 -10.58 -13.84
C ALA A 5 -8.71 -10.80 -12.37
N ASP A 6 -7.76 -11.17 -11.52
CA ASP A 6 -8.00 -11.44 -10.09
C ASP A 6 -8.06 -10.15 -9.25
N ILE A 7 -7.35 -9.10 -9.68
CA ILE A 7 -7.19 -7.83 -8.94
C ILE A 7 -7.55 -6.60 -9.77
N ARG A 8 -8.70 -6.62 -10.46
CA ARG A 8 -9.14 -5.54 -11.39
C ARG A 8 -9.21 -4.13 -10.78
N MET A 9 -9.53 -4.03 -9.48
CA MET A 9 -9.59 -2.78 -8.71
C MET A 9 -8.56 -2.78 -7.57
N ALA A 10 -7.47 -2.03 -7.78
CA ALA A 10 -6.50 -1.67 -6.74
C ALA A 10 -6.62 -0.18 -6.39
N GLN A 11 -6.48 0.16 -5.11
CA GLN A 11 -6.53 1.53 -4.58
C GLN A 11 -5.15 2.22 -4.64
N SER A 12 -4.08 1.44 -4.63
CA SER A 12 -2.70 1.92 -4.79
C SER A 12 -1.81 0.85 -5.43
N MET A 13 -0.60 1.25 -5.84
CA MET A 13 0.41 0.31 -6.33
C MET A 13 0.81 -0.73 -5.27
N MET A 14 0.99 -0.29 -4.02
CA MET A 14 1.35 -1.18 -2.91
C MET A 14 0.26 -2.22 -2.65
N ASP A 15 -1.00 -1.79 -2.68
CA ASP A 15 -2.16 -2.66 -2.51
C ASP A 15 -2.25 -3.73 -3.62
N TYR A 16 -1.96 -3.37 -4.88
CA TYR A 16 -1.84 -4.35 -5.95
C TYR A 16 -0.72 -5.37 -5.68
N ILE A 17 0.48 -4.90 -5.29
CA ILE A 17 1.63 -5.77 -5.02
C ILE A 17 1.32 -6.75 -3.90
N PHE A 18 0.78 -6.30 -2.76
CA PHE A 18 0.48 -7.18 -1.64
C PHE A 18 -0.58 -8.23 -1.98
N ARG A 19 -1.63 -7.83 -2.70
CA ARG A 19 -2.67 -8.77 -3.12
C ARG A 19 -2.14 -9.80 -4.13
N ARG A 20 -1.27 -9.38 -5.05
CA ARG A 20 -0.64 -10.29 -6.01
C ARG A 20 0.28 -11.29 -5.33
N LEU A 21 1.15 -10.82 -4.43
CA LEU A 21 2.03 -11.69 -3.64
C LEU A 21 1.24 -12.66 -2.75
N ALA A 22 0.12 -12.22 -2.18
CA ALA A 22 -0.73 -13.10 -1.38
C ALA A 22 -1.40 -14.19 -2.22
N LEU A 23 -1.84 -13.89 -3.45
CA LEU A 23 -2.38 -14.89 -4.36
C LEU A 23 -1.31 -15.88 -4.84
N ASP A 24 -0.08 -15.40 -5.07
CA ASP A 24 1.01 -16.23 -5.61
C ASP A 24 1.68 -17.12 -4.55
N TYR A 25 1.75 -16.70 -3.28
CA TYR A 25 2.59 -17.36 -2.26
C TYR A 25 1.88 -17.80 -0.98
N LEU A 26 0.65 -17.34 -0.70
CA LEU A 26 -0.05 -17.71 0.52
C LEU A 26 -1.03 -18.87 0.28
N PRO A 27 -1.09 -19.87 1.17
CA PRO A 27 -2.08 -20.95 1.07
C PRO A 27 -3.50 -20.42 1.21
N PHE A 28 -4.47 -21.14 0.63
CA PHE A 28 -5.89 -20.74 0.59
C PHE A 28 -6.41 -20.24 1.94
N GLU A 29 -6.20 -20.99 3.02
CA GLU A 29 -6.64 -20.65 4.38
C GLU A 29 -6.15 -19.27 4.86
N SER A 30 -4.90 -18.93 4.56
CA SER A 30 -4.31 -17.67 5.01
C SER A 30 -4.80 -16.46 4.20
N ARG A 31 -5.06 -16.65 2.90
CA ARG A 31 -5.55 -15.58 2.03
C ARG A 31 -7.07 -15.40 2.14
N SER A 32 -7.83 -16.46 2.38
CA SER A 32 -9.27 -16.41 2.64
C SER A 32 -9.58 -15.64 3.92
N ALA A 33 -8.74 -15.77 4.96
CA ALA A 33 -8.80 -14.95 6.17
C ALA A 33 -8.65 -13.43 5.90
N MET A 34 -7.99 -13.05 4.80
CA MET A 34 -7.85 -11.66 4.34
C MET A 34 -8.85 -11.30 3.23
N ALA A 35 -9.84 -12.15 2.96
CA ALA A 35 -10.81 -12.01 1.88
C ALA A 35 -10.18 -11.87 0.48
N LEU A 36 -9.04 -12.52 0.27
CA LEU A 36 -8.32 -12.55 -1.01
C LEU A 36 -8.64 -13.85 -1.75
N TYR A 37 -9.37 -13.69 -2.85
CA TYR A 37 -9.88 -14.76 -3.69
C TYR A 37 -9.56 -14.47 -5.15
N THR A 38 -9.29 -15.52 -5.91
CA THR A 38 -9.14 -15.42 -7.36
C THR A 38 -10.49 -15.13 -8.03
N SER A 39 -10.44 -14.79 -9.31
CA SER A 39 -11.63 -14.58 -10.13
C SER A 39 -12.49 -15.85 -10.28
N SER A 40 -11.85 -17.02 -10.42
CA SER A 40 -12.49 -18.33 -10.47
C SER A 40 -13.22 -18.67 -9.16
N GLU A 41 -12.57 -18.46 -8.02
CA GLU A 41 -13.16 -18.75 -6.70
C GLU A 41 -14.35 -17.85 -6.40
N ARG A 42 -14.28 -16.57 -6.79
CA ARG A 42 -15.42 -15.66 -6.69
C ARG A 42 -16.57 -16.10 -7.57
N ALA A 43 -16.30 -16.53 -8.80
CA ALA A 43 -17.34 -17.06 -9.69
C ALA A 43 -18.00 -18.30 -9.09
N ARG A 44 -17.21 -19.25 -8.57
CA ARG A 44 -17.73 -20.44 -7.89
C ARG A 44 -18.54 -20.09 -6.64
N ALA A 45 -18.09 -19.14 -5.83
CA ALA A 45 -18.81 -18.73 -4.63
C ALA A 45 -20.17 -18.10 -4.95
N LEU A 46 -20.31 -17.44 -6.10
CA LEU A 46 -21.61 -16.95 -6.59
C LEU A 46 -22.56 -18.10 -6.98
N GLU A 47 -22.03 -19.22 -7.46
CA GLU A 47 -22.82 -20.39 -7.86
C GLU A 47 -23.15 -21.31 -6.67
N THR A 48 -22.19 -21.52 -5.78
CA THR A 48 -22.25 -22.53 -4.70
C THR A 48 -22.54 -21.94 -3.32
N GLY A 49 -22.33 -20.63 -3.13
CA GLY A 49 -22.50 -19.94 -1.85
C GLY A 49 -21.30 -20.04 -0.91
N GLU A 50 -20.24 -20.76 -1.27
CA GLU A 50 -19.06 -20.97 -0.41
C GLU A 50 -17.75 -20.70 -1.18
N TYR A 51 -16.78 -20.09 -0.49
CA TYR A 51 -15.43 -19.95 -1.02
C TYR A 51 -14.65 -21.23 -0.76
N THR A 52 -14.25 -21.92 -1.82
CA THR A 52 -13.44 -23.14 -1.77
C THR A 52 -12.20 -22.95 -2.62
N GLU A 53 -11.12 -23.65 -2.28
CA GLU A 53 -9.91 -23.61 -3.09
C GLU A 53 -10.16 -24.18 -4.49
N ASP A 54 -9.50 -23.59 -5.48
CA ASP A 54 -9.46 -24.18 -6.81
C ASP A 54 -8.70 -25.51 -6.74
N VAL A 55 -9.34 -26.56 -7.24
CA VAL A 55 -8.74 -27.90 -7.33
C VAL A 55 -7.77 -27.88 -8.52
N ILE A 56 -6.55 -27.42 -8.29
CA ILE A 56 -5.45 -27.45 -9.25
C ILE A 56 -4.87 -28.87 -9.25
N GLU A 57 -5.10 -29.67 -10.29
CA GLU A 57 -4.59 -31.06 -10.39
C GLU A 57 -3.04 -31.20 -10.32
N ASP A 58 -2.28 -30.11 -10.16
CA ASP A 58 -0.80 -30.09 -10.13
C ASP A 58 -0.17 -29.97 -8.71
N TYR A 59 -0.94 -29.91 -7.62
CA TYR A 59 -0.36 -29.81 -6.26
C TYR A 59 0.06 -31.14 -5.62
N GLU A 60 -0.01 -32.27 -6.31
CA GLU A 60 0.42 -33.57 -5.76
C GLU A 60 1.96 -33.71 -5.65
N ASN A 61 2.74 -32.70 -6.09
CA ASN A 61 4.21 -32.69 -5.96
C ASN A 61 4.80 -31.54 -5.12
N LEU A 62 3.98 -30.76 -4.41
CA LEU A 62 4.46 -29.79 -3.41
C LEU A 62 3.98 -30.18 -2.01
N GLN A 63 4.28 -31.44 -1.63
CA GLN A 63 4.38 -31.78 -0.22
C GLN A 63 5.56 -30.98 0.36
N VAL A 64 5.26 -29.83 0.97
CA VAL A 64 6.15 -29.18 1.94
C VAL A 64 6.13 -30.02 3.22
N THR A 65 6.70 -31.22 3.15
CA THR A 65 7.38 -31.76 4.32
C THR A 65 8.65 -30.93 4.45
N ALA A 66 8.82 -30.21 5.55
CA ALA A 66 10.08 -29.61 5.89
C ALA A 66 10.98 -30.66 6.58
N PRO A 67 11.97 -31.28 5.88
CA PRO A 67 13.05 -31.96 6.56
C PRO A 67 14.07 -30.94 7.08
N VAL A 68 14.29 -30.96 8.39
CA VAL A 68 15.45 -30.32 9.02
C VAL A 68 16.68 -31.18 8.73
N ALA A 69 17.50 -30.81 7.73
CA ALA A 69 18.85 -31.33 7.47
C ALA A 69 19.63 -30.40 6.50
N PRO A 70 20.98 -30.41 6.46
CA PRO A 70 21.79 -29.24 6.76
C PRO A 70 21.98 -28.25 5.60
N VAL A 71 22.20 -27.00 6.02
CA VAL A 71 22.40 -25.78 5.22
C VAL A 71 23.58 -25.94 4.24
N ALA A 72 23.28 -25.94 2.94
CA ALA A 72 24.21 -25.53 1.88
C ALA A 72 23.88 -24.07 1.49
N PRO A 73 24.89 -23.19 1.29
CA PRO A 73 24.64 -21.76 1.23
C PRO A 73 23.98 -21.38 -0.11
N VAL A 74 22.71 -20.98 -0.02
CA VAL A 74 22.01 -20.30 -1.12
C VAL A 74 22.70 -18.95 -1.36
N ALA A 75 23.04 -18.69 -2.62
CA ALA A 75 23.64 -17.44 -3.05
C ALA A 75 22.70 -16.28 -2.69
N VAL A 76 23.17 -15.44 -1.77
CA VAL A 76 22.49 -14.24 -1.29
C VAL A 76 22.29 -13.30 -2.49
N ALA A 77 21.03 -13.11 -2.89
CA ALA A 77 20.65 -12.01 -3.77
C ALA A 77 21.06 -10.71 -3.09
N LYS A 78 21.85 -9.89 -3.79
CA LYS A 78 22.39 -8.63 -3.27
C LYS A 78 21.22 -7.75 -2.78
N PRO A 79 21.25 -7.22 -1.54
CA PRO A 79 20.20 -6.34 -1.06
C PRO A 79 20.17 -5.08 -1.92
N VAL A 80 19.02 -4.81 -2.55
CA VAL A 80 18.73 -3.51 -3.14
C VAL A 80 18.53 -2.54 -1.99
N THR A 81 19.56 -1.76 -1.70
CA THR A 81 19.52 -0.70 -0.69
C THR A 81 18.63 0.43 -1.20
N ILE A 82 17.39 0.49 -0.69
CA ILE A 82 16.53 1.66 -0.85
C ILE A 82 17.04 2.70 0.16
N THR A 83 17.81 3.66 -0.33
CA THR A 83 18.22 4.83 0.46
C THR A 83 17.03 5.78 0.55
N ILE A 84 16.26 5.66 1.63
CA ILE A 84 15.25 6.66 1.99
C ILE A 84 16.04 7.84 2.58
N ASP A 85 16.31 8.86 1.75
CA ASP A 85 16.97 10.08 2.20
C ASP A 85 15.95 10.92 2.99
N SER A 86 15.82 10.62 4.28
CA SER A 86 14.86 11.25 5.22
C SER A 86 15.26 12.66 5.65
N LYS A 87 16.15 13.33 4.90
CA LYS A 87 16.71 14.64 5.26
C LYS A 87 15.75 15.82 5.07
N GLN A 88 14.62 15.62 4.40
CA GLN A 88 13.65 16.69 4.22
C GLN A 88 12.68 16.72 5.40
N GLN A 89 12.93 17.63 6.34
CA GLN A 89 11.98 17.97 7.38
C GLN A 89 10.98 18.98 6.82
N PHE A 90 9.71 18.61 6.78
CA PHE A 90 8.61 19.49 6.41
C PHE A 90 7.90 19.98 7.68
N GLY A 91 7.71 21.29 7.80
CA GLY A 91 7.02 21.90 8.92
C GLY A 91 5.50 21.87 8.80
N SER A 92 4.96 21.73 7.58
CA SER A 92 3.52 21.60 7.30
C SER A 92 3.22 20.68 6.12
N SER A 93 1.97 20.24 6.01
CA SER A 93 1.50 19.50 4.82
C SER A 93 1.61 20.32 3.53
N THR A 94 1.54 21.65 3.61
CA THR A 94 1.77 22.54 2.46
C THR A 94 3.20 22.42 1.96
N GLU A 95 4.22 22.48 2.83
CA GLU A 95 5.62 22.33 2.40
C GLU A 95 5.91 20.95 1.79
N LEU A 96 5.29 19.90 2.34
CA LEU A 96 5.37 18.56 1.74
C LEU A 96 4.75 18.54 0.34
N MET A 97 3.56 19.16 0.17
CA MET A 97 2.89 19.21 -1.13
C MET A 97 3.70 20.01 -2.15
N GLU A 98 4.39 21.08 -1.75
CA GLU A 98 5.28 21.86 -2.62
C GLU A 98 6.47 21.03 -3.09
N ALA A 99 7.07 20.21 -2.21
CA ALA A 99 8.18 19.34 -2.57
C ALA A 99 7.76 18.20 -3.50
N LEU A 100 6.56 17.64 -3.33
CA LEU A 100 6.05 16.57 -4.20
C LEU A 100 5.57 17.09 -5.55
N SER A 101 4.88 18.23 -5.57
CA SER A 101 4.23 18.76 -6.79
C SER A 101 5.07 19.79 -7.55
N GLY A 102 6.10 20.35 -6.93
CA GLY A 102 6.89 21.47 -7.48
C GLY A 102 6.12 22.79 -7.58
N VAL A 103 4.86 22.83 -7.17
CA VAL A 103 4.01 24.03 -7.18
C VAL A 103 4.14 24.74 -5.85
N LYS A 104 4.60 26.00 -5.86
CA LYS A 104 4.66 26.83 -4.66
C LYS A 104 3.26 27.34 -4.31
N ALA A 105 2.77 27.01 -3.13
CA ALA A 105 1.55 27.54 -2.55
C ALA A 105 1.83 28.95 -1.99
N ASP A 106 1.03 29.93 -2.39
CA ASP A 106 1.08 31.32 -1.91
C ASP A 106 0.40 31.49 -0.54
N ALA A 107 0.70 30.56 0.38
CA ALA A 107 0.13 30.56 1.72
C ALA A 107 1.02 31.34 2.70
N PRO A 108 0.47 32.25 3.53
CA PRO A 108 1.25 32.99 4.51
C PRO A 108 1.78 32.07 5.61
N LEU A 109 2.86 32.51 6.26
CA LEU A 109 3.33 31.89 7.50
C LEU A 109 2.38 32.26 8.64
N CYS A 110 2.16 31.34 9.56
CA CYS A 110 1.34 31.62 10.73
C CYS A 110 2.06 32.56 11.70
N MET A 111 1.38 33.60 12.14
CA MET A 111 1.92 34.59 13.08
C MET A 111 2.16 34.06 14.50
N THR A 112 1.62 32.89 14.84
CA THR A 112 1.76 32.26 16.17
C THR A 112 2.84 31.18 16.17
N CYS A 113 2.82 30.29 15.18
CA CYS A 113 3.63 29.07 15.12
C CYS A 113 4.79 29.17 14.12
N GLY A 114 4.82 30.16 13.24
CA GLY A 114 5.82 30.31 12.16
C GLY A 114 5.70 29.30 11.02
N VAL A 115 4.89 28.24 11.19
CA VAL A 115 4.64 27.20 10.19
C VAL A 115 3.82 27.76 9.02
N LYS A 116 4.13 27.31 7.80
CA LYS A 116 3.39 27.68 6.59
C LYS A 116 1.94 27.16 6.67
N MET A 117 0.99 28.07 6.52
CA MET A 117 -0.42 27.71 6.64
C MET A 117 -0.88 26.89 5.43
N ARG A 118 -1.97 26.13 5.60
CA ARG A 118 -2.63 25.41 4.51
C ARG A 118 -3.90 26.15 4.12
N MET A 119 -4.14 26.27 2.82
CA MET A 119 -5.39 26.84 2.31
C MET A 119 -6.55 25.86 2.52
N SER A 120 -7.64 26.38 3.11
CA SER A 120 -8.88 25.67 3.43
C SER A 120 -10.05 26.51 2.90
N GLY A 121 -10.25 26.45 1.57
CA GLY A 121 -11.24 27.29 0.90
C GLY A 121 -10.80 28.76 0.86
N ALA A 122 -11.62 29.66 1.40
CA ALA A 122 -11.28 31.07 1.54
C ALA A 122 -10.32 31.35 2.71
N CYS A 123 -10.20 30.43 3.66
CA CYS A 123 -9.38 30.57 4.85
C CYS A 123 -8.01 29.90 4.71
N TYR A 124 -7.12 30.18 5.66
CA TYR A 124 -5.90 29.45 5.93
C TYR A 124 -5.93 28.86 7.35
N VAL A 125 -5.33 27.67 7.54
CA VAL A 125 -5.24 26.96 8.83
C VAL A 125 -3.78 26.61 9.14
N CYS A 126 -3.25 26.94 10.34
CA CYS A 126 -1.95 26.44 10.83
C CYS A 126 -2.15 25.03 11.42
N GLU A 127 -1.49 24.03 10.84
CA GLU A 127 -1.50 22.66 11.37
C GLU A 127 -0.66 22.50 12.65
N GLY A 128 0.29 23.41 12.89
CA GLY A 128 1.15 23.38 14.10
C GLY A 128 0.49 23.91 15.38
N CYS A 129 -0.45 24.86 15.31
CA CYS A 129 -1.08 25.46 16.48
C CYS A 129 -2.60 25.68 16.36
N GLY A 130 -3.22 25.27 15.25
CA GLY A 130 -4.67 25.33 15.05
C GLY A 130 -5.25 26.72 14.78
N ASN A 131 -4.42 27.76 14.62
CA ASN A 131 -4.92 29.11 14.35
C ASN A 131 -5.41 29.25 12.89
N THR A 132 -6.48 29.99 12.67
CA THR A 132 -7.06 30.24 11.34
C THR A 132 -6.95 31.71 10.96
N SER A 133 -6.79 32.01 9.66
CA SER A 133 -6.72 33.38 9.13
C SER A 133 -7.43 33.48 7.78
N GLY A 134 -7.87 34.68 7.40
CA GLY A 134 -8.44 34.93 6.06
C GLY A 134 -9.88 34.45 5.85
N CYS A 135 -10.63 34.10 6.90
CA CYS A 135 -12.05 33.74 6.78
C CYS A 135 -12.95 34.97 6.62
N SER A 136 -13.14 35.48 5.39
CA SER A 136 -14.21 36.44 5.06
C SER A 136 -15.11 35.91 3.95
#